data_AF-A0A6G2V7Q6-F1
#
_entry.id   AF-A0A6G2V7Q6-F1
#
_cell.length_a   1.000
_cell.length_b   1.000
_cell.length_c   1.000
_cell.angle_alpha   90.00
_cell.angle_beta   90.00
_cell.angle_gamma   90.00
#
_symmetry.space_group_name_H-M   'P 1'
#
loop_
_entity.id
_entity.type
_entity.pdbx_description
1 polymer ?
#
loop_
_entity_poly.entity_id
_entity_poly.type
_entity_poly.pdbx_seq_one_letter_code
_entity_poly.pdbx_strand_id
1 'polypeptide(L)'
;MVSTRAVPNLAFRRLRGPRSAGEFAAAVRRSAREIGEQVACDARYIGRVESGEIRCPNYAYERVFLHMFPGTTLEDLGFSPRASVRGRAARPAAAAPPPTAPPPEPGGDDEESDVLRRVFMTSGTTTVAAVSLGLGLGGPAAALPLQRRVGDTEVSAVERAVRQIRVLDDRHGGDWLYRRASQPLRAAYALLDAGTVNRRSTADRLHSGAGELAISVGWLAHDSGRFEDARSHYAEALATARVAGDPALEAHAFCNVSFLARDTGRPREAVRAAEA
;
A
#
# COMPACT_ATOMS: atom_id res chain seq x y z
N MET A 1 12.18 -8.71 29.39
CA MET A 1 11.62 -7.59 28.60
C MET A 1 12.66 -6.48 28.55
N VAL A 2 13.44 -6.37 27.48
CA VAL A 2 14.33 -5.23 27.27
C VAL A 2 13.48 -4.12 26.68
N SER A 3 13.04 -3.17 27.51
CA SER A 3 12.45 -1.93 27.02
C SER A 3 13.57 -1.14 26.36
N THR A 4 13.71 -1.28 25.04
CA THR A 4 14.59 -0.42 24.24
C THR A 4 14.08 1.00 24.39
N ARG A 5 14.69 1.74 25.31
CA ARG A 5 14.36 3.14 25.62
C ARG A 5 14.45 3.92 24.30
N ALA A 6 13.37 4.59 23.90
CA ALA A 6 13.36 5.39 22.70
C ALA A 6 14.47 6.44 22.79
N VAL A 7 15.34 6.47 21.77
CA VAL A 7 16.43 7.45 21.68
C VAL A 7 15.83 8.76 21.15
N PRO A 8 15.92 9.88 21.88
CA PRO A 8 15.35 11.15 21.44
C PRO A 8 15.95 11.63 20.11
N ASN A 9 15.11 12.15 19.21
CA ASN A 9 15.54 12.73 17.95
C ASN A 9 15.97 14.20 18.16
N LEU A 10 17.23 14.38 18.58
CA LEU A 10 17.81 15.70 18.82
C LEU A 10 18.07 16.49 17.53
N ALA A 11 18.29 15.81 16.40
CA ALA A 11 18.50 16.46 15.10
C ALA A 11 17.23 17.21 14.67
N PHE A 12 16.08 16.53 14.70
CA PHE A 12 14.80 17.13 14.38
C PHE A 12 14.42 18.25 15.35
N ARG A 13 14.75 18.11 16.64
CA ARG A 13 14.55 19.17 17.64
C ARG A 13 15.37 20.43 17.34
N ARG A 14 16.60 20.29 16.81
CA ARG A 14 17.42 21.43 16.36
C ARG A 14 16.79 22.12 15.15
N LEU A 15 16.22 21.37 14.22
CA LEU A 15 15.55 21.91 13.03
C LEU A 15 14.26 22.66 13.35
N ARG A 16 13.51 22.22 14.37
CA ARG A 16 12.40 23.02 14.90
C ARG A 16 12.89 24.37 15.42
N GLY A 17 14.05 24.40 16.06
CA GLY A 17 14.67 25.60 16.60
C GLY A 17 13.83 26.22 17.72
N PRO A 18 13.67 27.55 17.75
CA PRO A 18 12.93 28.24 18.82
C PRO A 18 11.41 28.12 18.69
N ARG A 19 10.90 27.64 17.55
CA ARG A 19 9.45 27.53 17.30
C ARG A 19 8.82 26.55 18.28
N SER A 20 7.61 26.83 18.74
CA SER A 20 6.84 25.83 19.50
C SER A 20 6.53 24.61 18.63
N ALA A 21 6.21 23.47 19.26
CA ALA A 21 5.82 22.26 18.53
C ALA A 21 4.57 22.51 17.64
N GLY A 22 3.64 23.36 18.09
CA GLY A 22 2.45 23.74 17.32
C GLY A 22 2.76 24.63 16.11
N GLU A 23 3.65 25.60 16.27
CA GLU A 23 4.11 26.45 15.17
C GLU A 23 4.87 25.64 14.11
N PHE A 24 5.73 24.72 14.55
CA PHE A 24 6.45 23.84 13.64
C PHE A 24 5.51 22.89 12.91
N ALA A 25 4.54 22.29 13.61
CA ALA A 25 3.48 21.49 12.97
C ALA A 25 2.68 22.30 11.92
N ALA A 26 2.40 23.58 12.20
CA ALA A 26 1.74 24.45 11.22
C ALA A 26 2.61 24.73 9.98
N ALA A 27 3.94 24.86 10.14
CA ALA A 27 4.88 24.96 9.03
C ALA A 27 4.94 23.65 8.22
N VAL A 28 4.91 22.49 8.87
CA VAL A 28 4.83 21.17 8.23
C VAL A 28 3.55 21.06 7.38
N ARG A 29 2.38 21.40 7.94
CA ARG A 29 1.10 21.39 7.19
C ARG A 29 1.08 22.40 6.02
N ARG A 30 1.81 23.51 6.13
CA ARG A 30 1.95 24.48 5.02
C ARG A 30 2.78 23.89 3.89
N SER A 31 3.94 23.36 4.23
CA SER A 31 4.88 22.73 3.29
C SER A 31 4.23 21.53 2.59
N ALA A 32 3.42 20.76 3.32
CA ALA A 32 2.65 19.66 2.75
C ALA A 32 1.68 20.12 1.65
N ARG A 33 0.95 21.21 1.88
CA ARG A 33 0.05 21.78 0.86
C ARG A 33 0.78 22.25 -0.38
N GLU A 34 2.01 22.75 -0.25
CA GLU A 34 2.83 23.20 -1.40
C GLU A 34 3.19 22.04 -2.34
N ILE A 35 3.41 20.84 -1.80
CA ILE A 35 3.76 19.64 -2.57
C ILE A 35 2.57 18.70 -2.82
N GLY A 36 1.34 19.13 -2.50
CA GLY A 36 0.13 18.33 -2.68
C GLY A 36 -0.03 17.17 -1.69
N GLU A 37 0.71 17.17 -0.59
CA GLU A 37 0.61 16.17 0.48
C GLU A 37 -0.46 16.54 1.50
N GLN A 38 -1.24 15.55 1.92
CA GLN A 38 -2.23 15.71 2.99
C GLN A 38 -1.68 15.12 4.30
N VAL A 39 -1.30 15.98 5.25
CA VAL A 39 -0.81 15.55 6.57
C VAL A 39 -1.54 16.26 7.70
N ALA A 40 -2.07 15.49 8.65
CA ALA A 40 -2.69 15.98 9.87
C ALA A 40 -1.66 16.20 11.00
N CYS A 41 -0.56 16.89 10.70
CA CYS A 41 0.51 17.11 11.67
C CYS A 41 0.03 18.01 12.81
N ASP A 42 0.26 17.67 14.07
CA ASP A 42 -0.05 18.50 15.23
C ASP A 42 1.13 18.57 16.22
N ALA A 43 1.01 19.36 17.29
CA ALA A 43 2.07 19.51 18.28
C ALA A 43 2.44 18.18 18.95
N ARG A 44 1.47 17.27 19.11
CA ARG A 44 1.67 15.95 19.70
C ARG A 44 2.49 15.06 18.79
N TYR A 45 2.22 15.05 17.49
CA TYR A 45 3.01 14.34 16.49
C TYR A 45 4.48 14.78 16.52
N ILE A 46 4.73 16.09 16.54
CA ILE A 46 6.09 16.63 16.66
C ILE A 46 6.77 16.16 17.96
N GLY A 47 6.04 16.17 19.08
CA GLY A 47 6.55 15.65 20.36
C GLY A 47 6.95 14.16 20.30
N ARG A 48 6.19 13.33 19.58
CA ARG A 48 6.48 11.90 19.38
C ARG A 48 7.67 11.65 18.46
N VAL A 49 7.87 12.52 17.47
CA VAL A 49 9.08 12.52 16.64
C VAL A 49 10.30 12.87 17.49
N GLU A 50 10.24 13.97 18.24
CA GLU A 50 11.37 14.44 19.06
C GLU A 50 11.72 13.48 20.20
N SER A 51 10.74 12.79 20.77
CA SER A 51 10.97 11.78 21.81
C SER A 51 11.56 10.47 21.26
N GLY A 52 11.58 10.29 19.94
CA GLY A 52 12.02 9.04 19.30
C GLY A 52 10.98 7.92 19.34
N GLU A 53 9.73 8.21 19.72
CA GLU A 53 8.63 7.26 19.60
C GLU A 53 8.36 6.95 18.12
N ILE A 54 8.38 7.99 17.28
CA ILE A 54 8.32 7.87 15.82
C ILE A 54 9.75 7.83 15.27
N ARG A 55 10.28 6.61 15.12
CA ARG A 55 11.63 6.39 14.55
C ARG A 55 11.65 6.45 13.03
N CYS A 56 10.54 6.13 12.39
CA CYS A 56 10.39 6.20 10.95
C CYS A 56 9.01 6.79 10.62
N PRO A 57 8.94 8.03 10.12
CA PRO A 57 7.70 8.62 9.65
C PRO A 57 7.18 7.86 8.42
N ASN A 58 5.89 7.99 8.12
CA ASN A 58 5.34 7.48 6.84
C ASN A 58 5.85 8.34 5.67
N TYR A 59 5.65 7.91 4.42
CA TYR A 59 6.33 8.60 3.32
C TYR A 59 5.75 9.98 3.03
N ALA A 60 4.48 10.25 3.36
CA ALA A 60 3.91 11.58 3.26
C ALA A 60 4.72 12.58 4.11
N TYR A 61 4.94 12.25 5.38
CA TYR A 61 5.78 13.06 6.27
C TYR A 61 7.24 13.15 5.80
N GLU A 62 7.81 12.06 5.27
CA GLU A 62 9.17 12.10 4.73
C GLU A 62 9.31 13.08 3.56
N ARG A 63 8.39 13.03 2.59
CA ARG A 63 8.40 13.97 1.45
C ARG A 63 8.26 15.41 1.93
N VAL A 64 7.37 15.65 2.89
CA VAL A 64 7.22 16.97 3.50
C VAL A 64 8.51 17.42 4.18
N PHE A 65 9.17 16.56 4.96
CA PHE A 65 10.41 16.93 5.64
C PHE A 65 11.58 17.15 4.66
N LEU A 66 11.71 16.31 3.63
CA LEU A 66 12.74 16.47 2.60
C LEU A 66 12.51 17.73 1.74
N HIS A 67 11.24 18.10 1.52
CA HIS A 67 10.88 19.39 0.88
C HIS A 67 11.21 20.57 1.79
N MET A 68 10.91 20.48 3.09
CA MET A 68 11.24 21.54 4.06
C MET A 68 12.74 21.73 4.27
N PHE A 69 13.53 20.66 4.11
CA PHE A 69 14.97 20.66 4.34
C PHE A 69 15.70 20.07 3.13
N PRO A 70 15.78 20.80 1.99
CA PRO A 70 16.42 20.30 0.78
C PRO A 70 17.88 19.92 1.02
N GLY A 71 18.32 18.82 0.39
CA GLY A 71 19.69 18.31 0.50
C GLY A 71 19.99 17.51 1.77
N THR A 72 19.02 17.32 2.66
CA THR A 72 19.15 16.43 3.83
C THR A 72 18.57 15.04 3.53
N THR A 73 19.11 14.01 4.19
CA THR A 73 18.52 12.67 4.22
C THR A 73 17.67 12.48 5.47
N LEU A 74 16.82 11.45 5.50
CA LEU A 74 16.04 11.12 6.70
C LEU A 74 16.92 10.78 7.91
N GLU A 75 18.11 10.22 7.67
CA GLU A 75 19.09 9.95 8.73
C GLU A 75 19.67 11.24 9.30
N ASP A 76 19.94 12.25 8.46
CA ASP A 76 20.38 13.59 8.90
C ASP A 76 19.30 14.29 9.74
N LEU A 77 18.02 13.99 9.46
CA LEU A 77 16.87 14.42 10.25
C LEU A 77 16.67 13.59 11.53
N GLY A 78 17.51 12.59 11.78
CA GLY A 78 17.49 11.73 12.98
C GLY A 78 16.49 10.57 12.93
N PHE A 79 15.99 10.21 11.74
CA PHE A 79 15.12 9.05 11.55
C PHE A 79 15.93 7.79 11.22
N SER A 80 15.39 6.63 11.58
CA SER A 80 15.97 5.34 11.25
C SER A 80 15.49 4.86 9.88
N PRO A 81 16.34 4.15 9.10
CA PRO A 81 15.92 3.50 7.88
C PRO A 81 14.73 2.56 8.09
N ARG A 82 13.75 2.56 7.18
CA ARG A 82 12.59 1.65 7.27
C ARG A 82 12.97 0.18 7.41
N ALA A 83 14.05 -0.23 6.73
CA ALA A 83 14.56 -1.59 6.79
C ALA A 83 14.95 -2.01 8.21
N SER A 84 15.55 -1.11 9.00
CA SER A 84 15.94 -1.38 10.38
C SER A 84 14.74 -1.38 11.33
N VAL A 85 13.74 -0.52 11.11
CA VAL A 85 12.52 -0.47 11.94
C VAL A 85 11.60 -1.67 11.72
N ARG A 86 11.49 -2.18 10.48
CA ARG A 86 10.67 -3.38 10.17
C ARG A 86 11.38 -4.71 10.48
N GLY A 87 12.55 -4.68 11.14
CA GLY A 87 13.28 -5.88 11.55
C GLY A 87 13.96 -6.64 10.40
N ARG A 88 14.09 -6.03 9.22
CA ARG A 88 14.89 -6.60 8.13
C ARG A 88 16.30 -6.06 8.25
N ALA A 89 17.07 -6.63 9.17
CA ALA A 89 18.52 -6.53 9.12
C ALA A 89 18.94 -6.83 7.67
N ALA A 90 19.57 -5.85 7.03
CA ALA A 90 20.19 -6.03 5.73
C ALA A 90 21.09 -7.27 5.85
N ARG A 91 20.72 -8.37 5.18
CA ARG A 91 21.70 -9.41 4.91
C ARG A 91 22.84 -8.71 4.16
N PRO A 92 24.10 -8.79 4.62
CA PRO A 92 25.19 -8.27 3.83
C PRO A 92 25.15 -8.99 2.49
N ALA A 93 25.28 -8.20 1.40
CA ALA A 93 25.37 -8.73 0.05
C ALA A 93 26.45 -9.82 0.04
N ALA A 94 26.02 -11.07 -0.11
CA ALA A 94 26.96 -12.16 -0.34
C ALA A 94 27.66 -11.87 -1.68
N ALA A 95 28.98 -12.00 -1.63
CA ALA A 95 29.93 -11.67 -2.68
C ALA A 95 29.46 -12.08 -4.09
N ALA A 96 29.59 -11.15 -5.03
CA ALA A 96 29.51 -11.43 -6.45
C ALA A 96 30.63 -12.41 -6.85
N PRO A 97 30.35 -13.40 -7.72
CA PRO A 97 31.41 -14.19 -8.36
C PRO A 97 32.18 -13.34 -9.41
N PRO A 98 33.45 -13.67 -9.70
CA PRO A 98 34.34 -12.87 -10.55
C PRO A 98 33.96 -12.92 -12.05
N PRO A 99 34.49 -11.98 -12.87
CA PRO A 99 33.98 -11.68 -14.20
C PRO A 99 34.57 -12.60 -15.27
N THR A 100 33.76 -12.97 -16.27
CA THR A 100 34.25 -13.52 -17.54
C THR A 100 33.68 -12.71 -18.70
N ALA A 101 34.59 -11.89 -19.26
CA ALA A 101 34.77 -11.47 -20.66
C ALA A 101 33.63 -10.76 -21.46
N PRO A 102 33.99 -9.89 -22.41
CA PRO A 102 33.25 -8.67 -22.75
C PRO A 102 32.27 -8.82 -23.93
N PRO A 103 31.34 -7.85 -24.13
CA PRO A 103 30.45 -7.80 -25.28
C PRO A 103 31.17 -7.22 -26.52
N PRO A 104 30.72 -7.53 -27.75
CA PRO A 104 31.04 -6.71 -28.90
C PRO A 104 30.04 -5.54 -29.02
N GLU A 105 30.55 -4.33 -28.87
CA GLU A 105 29.98 -3.04 -29.29
C GLU A 105 30.65 -2.63 -30.63
N PRO A 106 30.28 -1.54 -31.36
CA PRO A 106 29.18 -0.57 -31.18
C PRO A 106 28.42 -0.22 -32.49
N GLY A 107 27.39 0.61 -32.34
CA GLY A 107 26.86 1.51 -33.38
C GLY A 107 25.34 1.39 -33.47
N GLY A 108 24.52 2.40 -33.29
CA GLY A 108 24.72 3.85 -33.16
C GLY A 108 23.35 4.45 -33.46
N ASP A 109 22.99 5.46 -32.69
CA ASP A 109 22.00 6.50 -32.98
C ASP A 109 20.50 6.14 -32.86
N ASP A 110 19.94 6.63 -31.76
CA ASP A 110 18.82 7.57 -31.65
C ASP A 110 17.46 7.34 -32.34
N GLU A 111 16.47 7.78 -31.57
CA GLU A 111 15.11 8.23 -31.91
C GLU A 111 13.97 7.19 -32.07
N GLU A 112 13.07 7.30 -31.08
CA GLU A 112 11.62 7.21 -31.17
C GLU A 112 11.01 7.16 -32.58
N SER A 113 10.11 6.19 -32.74
CA SER A 113 8.69 6.40 -33.10
C SER A 113 8.20 5.41 -34.15
N ASP A 114 7.14 4.68 -33.74
CA ASP A 114 6.05 4.14 -34.54
C ASP A 114 6.31 3.74 -36.00
N VAL A 115 6.17 2.44 -36.30
CA VAL A 115 4.97 1.93 -36.99
C VAL A 115 4.97 0.40 -37.04
N LEU A 116 3.90 -0.19 -36.54
CA LEU A 116 3.51 -1.57 -36.85
C LEU A 116 3.31 -1.73 -38.36
N ARG A 117 4.25 -2.38 -39.04
CA ARG A 117 4.00 -3.03 -40.33
C ARG A 117 4.02 -4.54 -40.16
N ARG A 118 2.81 -5.08 -40.19
CA ARG A 118 2.44 -6.50 -40.32
C ARG A 118 3.15 -7.15 -41.52
N VAL A 119 3.56 -8.41 -41.33
CA VAL A 119 3.55 -9.58 -42.25
C VAL A 119 4.73 -10.49 -41.82
N PHE A 120 4.55 -11.61 -41.12
CA PHE A 120 3.99 -12.94 -41.46
C PHE A 120 5.13 -13.98 -41.54
N MET A 121 4.88 -15.21 -41.03
CA MET A 121 5.73 -16.43 -41.01
C MET A 121 6.84 -16.46 -39.93
N THR A 122 7.05 -17.44 -39.05
CA THR A 122 6.59 -18.84 -38.94
C THR A 122 7.07 -19.44 -37.59
N SER A 123 6.27 -20.36 -37.02
CA SER A 123 6.62 -21.39 -36.01
C SER A 123 6.74 -21.02 -34.52
N GLY A 124 5.88 -21.65 -33.70
CA GLY A 124 6.17 -21.92 -32.29
C GLY A 124 4.97 -21.74 -31.36
N THR A 125 4.23 -22.82 -31.13
CA THR A 125 3.07 -22.88 -30.23
C THR A 125 3.45 -22.69 -28.76
N THR A 126 3.17 -21.52 -28.18
CA THR A 126 2.95 -21.36 -26.73
C THR A 126 1.87 -20.30 -26.48
N THR A 127 0.80 -20.71 -25.81
CA THR A 127 -0.38 -19.91 -25.47
C THR A 127 -0.05 -18.76 -24.51
N VAL A 128 -0.34 -17.52 -24.93
CA VAL A 128 -0.39 -16.32 -24.08
C VAL A 128 -1.82 -16.13 -23.55
N ALA A 129 -1.97 -15.88 -22.24
CA ALA A 129 -3.03 -15.01 -21.69
C ALA A 129 -2.80 -14.67 -20.20
N ALA A 130 -1.86 -13.76 -19.92
CA ALA A 130 -1.81 -13.00 -18.68
C ALA A 130 -2.72 -11.76 -18.80
N VAL A 131 -4.04 -11.94 -18.71
CA VAL A 131 -5.01 -10.83 -18.78
C VAL A 131 -6.11 -11.04 -17.75
N SER A 132 -5.93 -10.52 -16.54
CA SER A 132 -7.05 -10.21 -15.62
C SER A 132 -6.75 -9.12 -14.58
N LEU A 133 -5.57 -8.48 -14.59
CA LEU A 133 -5.23 -7.38 -13.65
C LEU A 133 -4.92 -6.04 -14.32
N GLY A 134 -5.25 -5.88 -15.61
CA GLY A 134 -5.50 -4.56 -16.22
C GLY A 134 -4.37 -3.53 -16.17
N LEU A 135 -3.17 -3.89 -16.64
CA LEU A 135 -2.18 -2.95 -17.17
C LEU A 135 -1.99 -3.24 -18.67
N GLY A 136 -3.05 -2.99 -19.45
CA GLY A 136 -3.33 -3.68 -20.72
C GLY A 136 -2.30 -3.57 -21.85
N LEU A 137 -2.37 -4.57 -22.74
CA LEU A 137 -2.36 -4.46 -24.21
C LEU A 137 -3.35 -5.53 -24.73
N GLY A 138 -4.43 -5.11 -25.37
CA GLY A 138 -5.57 -5.97 -25.73
C GLY A 138 -5.52 -6.54 -27.14
N GLY A 139 -6.20 -7.68 -27.32
CA GLY A 139 -6.63 -8.23 -28.61
C GLY A 139 -7.91 -9.07 -28.39
N PRO A 140 -8.87 -9.13 -29.35
CA PRO A 140 -10.13 -9.80 -29.13
C PRO A 140 -9.97 -11.30 -29.35
N ALA A 141 -10.40 -12.11 -28.38
CA ALA A 141 -10.56 -13.55 -28.58
C ALA A 141 -11.94 -13.97 -28.09
N ALA A 142 -12.66 -14.63 -29.00
CA ALA A 142 -14.03 -15.09 -28.85
C ALA A 142 -14.20 -16.03 -27.64
N ALA A 143 -15.36 -15.90 -27.00
CA ALA A 143 -15.75 -16.65 -25.83
C ALA A 143 -16.06 -18.13 -26.15
N LEU A 144 -15.44 -19.02 -25.38
CA LEU A 144 -16.08 -20.24 -24.90
C LEU A 144 -16.12 -20.14 -23.37
N PRO A 145 -17.24 -20.42 -22.67
CA PRO A 145 -17.28 -20.39 -21.23
C PRO A 145 -16.60 -21.65 -20.70
N LEU A 146 -15.27 -21.67 -20.75
CA LEU A 146 -14.51 -22.59 -19.92
C LEU A 146 -14.75 -22.12 -18.49
N GLN A 147 -15.45 -22.94 -17.68
CA GLN A 147 -15.57 -22.70 -16.24
C GLN A 147 -14.16 -22.61 -15.66
N ARG A 148 -13.66 -21.38 -15.58
CA ARG A 148 -12.28 -21.09 -15.23
C ARG A 148 -12.17 -21.27 -13.73
N ARG A 149 -11.74 -22.47 -13.34
CA ARG A 149 -11.58 -22.82 -11.93
C ARG A 149 -10.57 -21.89 -11.29
N VAL A 150 -10.96 -21.28 -10.17
CA VAL A 150 -10.10 -20.39 -9.41
C VAL A 150 -9.03 -21.24 -8.73
N GLY A 151 -7.76 -20.93 -9.03
CA GLY A 151 -6.60 -21.64 -8.50
C GLY A 151 -5.71 -20.76 -7.63
N ASP A 152 -4.57 -21.31 -7.24
CA ASP A 152 -3.61 -20.60 -6.38
C ASP A 152 -3.05 -19.33 -7.04
N THR A 153 -3.01 -19.30 -8.38
CA THR A 153 -2.53 -18.14 -9.16
C THR A 153 -3.41 -16.92 -8.95
N GLU A 154 -4.73 -17.08 -9.05
CA GLU A 154 -5.71 -16.01 -8.82
C GLU A 154 -5.65 -15.52 -7.37
N VAL A 155 -5.60 -16.43 -6.41
CA VAL A 155 -5.49 -16.11 -4.98
C VAL A 155 -4.20 -15.33 -4.68
N SER A 156 -3.06 -15.79 -5.20
CA SER A 156 -1.79 -15.07 -5.04
C SER A 156 -1.79 -13.71 -5.76
N ALA A 157 -2.62 -13.51 -6.77
CA ALA A 157 -2.84 -12.22 -7.40
C ALA A 157 -3.57 -11.24 -6.47
N VAL A 158 -4.63 -11.71 -5.80
CA VAL A 158 -5.37 -10.95 -4.78
C VAL A 158 -4.45 -10.57 -3.62
N GLU A 159 -3.72 -11.53 -3.05
CA GLU A 159 -2.78 -11.28 -1.94
C GLU A 159 -1.67 -10.29 -2.33
N ARG A 160 -1.20 -10.33 -3.59
CA ARG A 160 -0.21 -9.38 -4.10
C ARG A 160 -0.81 -7.98 -4.26
N ALA A 161 -2.06 -7.87 -4.71
CA ALA A 161 -2.75 -6.59 -4.84
C ALA A 161 -2.90 -5.91 -3.48
N VAL A 162 -3.25 -6.64 -2.42
CA VAL A 162 -3.26 -6.11 -1.03
C VAL A 162 -1.91 -5.50 -0.67
N ARG A 163 -0.82 -6.27 -0.86
CA ARG A 163 0.53 -5.79 -0.54
C ARG A 163 0.91 -4.56 -1.38
N GLN A 164 0.54 -4.54 -2.66
CA GLN A 164 0.84 -3.43 -3.55
C GLN A 164 0.08 -2.17 -3.17
N ILE A 165 -1.20 -2.28 -2.81
CA ILE A 165 -2.01 -1.16 -2.34
C ILE A 165 -1.35 -0.54 -1.10
N ARG A 166 -0.95 -1.35 -0.12
CA ARG A 166 -0.26 -0.84 1.08
C ARG A 166 1.01 -0.08 0.77
N VAL A 167 1.83 -0.58 -0.16
CA VAL A 167 3.07 0.09 -0.58
C VAL A 167 2.78 1.40 -1.34
N LEU A 168 1.75 1.40 -2.19
CA LEU A 168 1.36 2.59 -2.95
C LEU A 168 0.72 3.65 -2.06
N ASP A 169 -0.11 3.24 -1.11
CA ASP A 169 -0.74 4.12 -0.11
C ASP A 169 0.33 4.80 0.73
N ASP A 170 1.24 3.99 1.29
CA ASP A 170 2.44 4.43 1.97
C ASP A 170 3.15 5.54 1.16
N ARG A 171 3.29 5.37 -0.16
CA ARG A 171 4.03 6.27 -1.07
C ARG A 171 3.23 7.47 -1.60
N HIS A 172 1.91 7.39 -1.76
CA HIS A 172 1.14 8.38 -2.52
C HIS A 172 -0.09 8.93 -1.78
N GLY A 173 -0.47 8.33 -0.64
CA GLY A 173 -1.68 8.66 0.10
C GLY A 173 -2.97 8.15 -0.55
N GLY A 174 -4.08 8.35 0.17
CA GLY A 174 -5.39 7.75 -0.14
C GLY A 174 -6.06 8.23 -1.44
N ASP A 175 -6.09 9.55 -1.66
CA ASP A 175 -6.93 10.19 -2.69
C ASP A 175 -6.62 9.73 -4.12
N TRP A 176 -5.33 9.63 -4.45
CA TRP A 176 -4.89 9.18 -5.78
C TRP A 176 -5.15 7.68 -5.99
N LEU A 177 -4.98 6.88 -4.94
CA LEU A 177 -5.00 5.43 -5.04
C LEU A 177 -6.42 4.84 -4.96
N TYR A 178 -7.36 5.51 -4.27
CA TYR A 178 -8.70 4.99 -4.00
C TYR A 178 -9.41 4.47 -5.26
N ARG A 179 -9.49 5.30 -6.33
CA ARG A 179 -10.15 4.90 -7.59
C ARG A 179 -9.50 3.67 -8.24
N ARG A 180 -8.18 3.58 -8.18
CA ARG A 180 -7.40 2.48 -8.76
C ARG A 180 -7.48 1.20 -7.92
N ALA A 181 -7.53 1.33 -6.60
CA ALA A 181 -7.65 0.22 -5.66
C ALA A 181 -9.02 -0.47 -5.70
N SER A 182 -10.07 0.21 -6.20
CA SER A 182 -11.39 -0.39 -6.41
C SER A 182 -11.40 -1.52 -7.45
N GLN A 183 -10.47 -1.50 -8.41
CA GLN A 183 -10.39 -2.50 -9.48
C GLN A 183 -9.99 -3.90 -8.96
N PRO A 184 -8.89 -4.09 -8.21
CA PRO A 184 -8.56 -5.40 -7.66
C PRO A 184 -9.62 -5.92 -6.68
N LEU A 185 -10.30 -5.04 -5.94
CA LEU A 185 -11.42 -5.45 -5.08
C LEU A 185 -12.59 -6.03 -5.88
N ARG A 186 -13.04 -5.32 -6.93
CA ARG A 186 -14.08 -5.86 -7.84
C ARG A 186 -13.68 -7.18 -8.48
N ALA A 187 -12.41 -7.31 -8.87
CA ALA A 187 -11.89 -8.56 -9.44
C ALA A 187 -11.91 -9.71 -8.42
N ALA A 188 -11.58 -9.43 -7.16
CA ALA A 188 -11.64 -10.44 -6.09
C ALA A 188 -13.07 -10.92 -5.82
N TYR A 189 -14.06 -10.01 -5.76
CA TYR A 189 -15.46 -10.40 -5.59
C TYR A 189 -16.00 -11.15 -6.80
N ALA A 190 -15.64 -10.77 -8.03
CA ALA A 190 -15.99 -11.53 -9.22
C ALA A 190 -15.43 -12.97 -9.20
N LEU A 191 -14.25 -13.18 -8.62
CA LEU A 191 -13.68 -14.53 -8.43
C LEU A 191 -14.45 -15.34 -7.38
N LEU A 192 -14.94 -14.70 -6.31
CA LEU A 192 -15.79 -15.33 -5.31
C LEU A 192 -17.15 -15.74 -5.91
N ASP A 193 -17.77 -14.84 -6.69
CA ASP A 193 -19.07 -15.08 -7.33
C ASP A 193 -19.01 -16.16 -8.42
N ALA A 194 -17.87 -16.29 -9.12
CA ALA A 194 -17.66 -17.30 -10.15
C ALA A 194 -17.67 -18.75 -9.63
N GLY A 195 -17.66 -18.95 -8.30
CA GLY A 195 -18.15 -20.16 -7.63
C GLY A 195 -17.42 -21.48 -7.90
N THR A 196 -16.28 -21.49 -8.62
CA THR A 196 -15.56 -22.72 -8.99
C THR A 196 -14.17 -22.78 -8.37
N VAL A 197 -14.11 -22.69 -7.04
CA VAL A 197 -12.86 -22.89 -6.29
C VAL A 197 -12.62 -24.38 -6.05
N ASN A 198 -11.47 -24.89 -6.51
CA ASN A 198 -11.18 -26.33 -6.50
C ASN A 198 -10.90 -26.93 -5.12
N ARG A 199 -10.45 -26.12 -4.16
CA ARG A 199 -10.00 -26.56 -2.84
C ARG A 199 -10.50 -25.60 -1.77
N ARG A 200 -10.96 -26.14 -0.62
CA ARG A 200 -11.41 -25.35 0.52
C ARG A 200 -10.35 -24.33 0.97
N SER A 201 -9.09 -24.75 1.07
CA SER A 201 -7.98 -23.85 1.42
C SER A 201 -7.76 -22.70 0.43
N THR A 202 -8.03 -22.90 -0.86
CA THR A 202 -7.97 -21.84 -1.88
C THR A 202 -9.15 -20.87 -1.71
N ALA A 203 -10.34 -21.37 -1.33
CA ALA A 203 -11.52 -20.56 -1.10
C ALA A 203 -11.34 -19.70 0.17
N ASP A 204 -10.82 -20.27 1.25
CA ASP A 204 -10.57 -19.57 2.51
C ASP A 204 -9.57 -18.42 2.30
N ARG A 205 -8.47 -18.69 1.59
CA ARG A 205 -7.47 -17.67 1.23
C ARG A 205 -8.04 -16.59 0.31
N LEU A 206 -8.93 -16.95 -0.61
CA LEU A 206 -9.58 -15.96 -1.48
C LEU A 206 -10.50 -15.03 -0.68
N HIS A 207 -11.31 -15.57 0.23
CA HIS A 207 -12.16 -14.75 1.11
C HIS A 207 -11.30 -13.85 2.00
N SER A 208 -10.27 -14.41 2.65
CA SER A 208 -9.36 -13.61 3.50
C SER A 208 -8.69 -12.49 2.69
N GLY A 209 -8.18 -12.79 1.49
CA GLY A 209 -7.60 -11.80 0.58
C GLY A 209 -8.59 -10.73 0.09
N ALA A 210 -9.85 -11.10 -0.18
CA ALA A 210 -10.90 -10.18 -0.57
C ALA A 210 -11.29 -9.24 0.58
N GLY A 211 -11.43 -9.75 1.80
CA GLY A 211 -11.70 -8.92 2.97
C GLY A 211 -10.53 -7.99 3.31
N GLU A 212 -9.28 -8.45 3.17
CA GLU A 212 -8.08 -7.60 3.29
C GLU A 212 -8.02 -6.50 2.23
N LEU A 213 -8.46 -6.78 0.99
CA LEU A 213 -8.64 -5.75 -0.04
C LEU A 213 -9.73 -4.76 0.36
N ALA A 214 -10.87 -5.22 0.86
CA ALA A 214 -11.95 -4.36 1.31
C ALA A 214 -11.50 -3.43 2.44
N ILE A 215 -10.76 -3.93 3.44
CA ILE A 215 -10.14 -3.09 4.47
C ILE A 215 -9.19 -2.07 3.85
N SER A 216 -8.33 -2.50 2.92
CA SER A 216 -7.35 -1.60 2.30
C SER A 216 -8.03 -0.49 1.49
N VAL A 217 -9.07 -0.80 0.70
CA VAL A 217 -9.84 0.19 -0.05
C VAL A 217 -10.65 1.09 0.88
N GLY A 218 -11.22 0.53 1.95
CA GLY A 218 -11.91 1.28 2.99
C GLY A 218 -11.00 2.29 3.70
N TRP A 219 -9.75 1.91 3.98
CA TRP A 219 -8.73 2.81 4.54
C TRP A 219 -8.43 3.98 3.60
N LEU A 220 -8.22 3.69 2.30
CA LEU A 220 -8.01 4.75 1.31
C LEU A 220 -9.19 5.70 1.22
N ALA A 221 -10.42 5.18 1.26
CA ALA A 221 -11.63 6.00 1.28
C ALA A 221 -11.69 6.87 2.55
N HIS A 222 -11.32 6.29 3.70
CA HIS A 222 -11.30 6.96 4.99
C HIS A 222 -10.32 8.15 4.98
N ASP A 223 -9.08 7.91 4.54
CA ASP A 223 -8.03 8.94 4.41
C ASP A 223 -8.40 10.03 3.39
N SER A 224 -9.23 9.67 2.40
CA SER A 224 -9.77 10.59 1.38
C SER A 224 -11.01 11.37 1.86
N GLY A 225 -11.42 11.23 3.13
CA GLY A 225 -12.63 11.87 3.68
C GLY A 225 -13.96 11.29 3.18
N ARG A 226 -13.94 10.16 2.47
CA ARG A 226 -15.13 9.48 1.92
C ARG A 226 -15.69 8.50 2.96
N PHE A 227 -16.21 9.03 4.05
CA PHE A 227 -16.61 8.22 5.21
C PHE A 227 -17.75 7.23 4.91
N GLU A 228 -18.67 7.57 4.00
CA GLU A 228 -19.75 6.66 3.56
C GLU A 228 -19.20 5.45 2.80
N ASP A 229 -18.26 5.69 1.88
CA ASP A 229 -17.60 4.63 1.10
C ASP A 229 -16.75 3.75 2.01
N ALA A 230 -15.98 4.36 2.93
CA ALA A 230 -15.18 3.65 3.92
C ALA A 230 -16.04 2.70 4.78
N ARG A 231 -17.21 3.18 5.24
CA ARG A 231 -18.13 2.36 6.02
C ARG A 231 -18.63 1.15 5.25
N SER A 232 -18.99 1.36 3.98
CA SER A 232 -19.46 0.29 3.09
C SER A 232 -18.39 -0.80 2.95
N HIS A 233 -17.14 -0.41 2.68
CA HIS A 233 -16.04 -1.36 2.55
C HIS A 233 -15.68 -2.09 3.85
N TYR A 234 -15.76 -1.43 5.02
CA TYR A 234 -15.54 -2.12 6.29
C TYR A 234 -16.68 -3.10 6.62
N ALA A 235 -17.92 -2.79 6.22
CA ALA A 235 -19.04 -3.72 6.35
C ALA A 235 -18.87 -4.95 5.43
N GLU A 236 -18.40 -4.73 4.20
CA GLU A 236 -18.05 -5.82 3.26
C GLU A 236 -16.92 -6.71 3.82
N ALA A 237 -15.89 -6.11 4.42
CA ALA A 237 -14.82 -6.85 5.08
C ALA A 237 -15.32 -7.71 6.24
N LEU A 238 -16.18 -7.15 7.12
CA LEU A 238 -16.81 -7.90 8.22
C LEU A 238 -17.65 -9.08 7.70
N ALA A 239 -18.47 -8.85 6.68
CA ALA A 239 -19.27 -9.90 6.06
C ALA A 239 -18.36 -11.01 5.49
N THR A 240 -17.30 -10.62 4.78
CA THR A 240 -16.35 -11.56 4.18
C THR A 240 -15.60 -12.36 5.26
N ALA A 241 -15.17 -11.73 6.34
CA ALA A 241 -14.51 -12.37 7.46
C ALA A 241 -15.39 -13.43 8.13
N ARG A 242 -16.69 -13.12 8.34
CA ARG A 242 -17.65 -14.05 8.92
C ARG A 242 -17.95 -15.24 8.01
N VAL A 243 -18.06 -15.02 6.70
CA VAL A 243 -18.22 -16.10 5.71
C VAL A 243 -17.00 -17.02 5.73
N ALA A 244 -15.79 -16.44 5.85
CA ALA A 244 -14.54 -17.20 5.93
C ALA A 244 -14.30 -17.87 7.30
N GLY A 245 -15.01 -17.44 8.35
CA GLY A 245 -14.68 -17.81 9.72
C GLY A 245 -13.28 -17.32 10.15
N ASP A 246 -12.86 -16.14 9.69
CA ASP A 246 -11.54 -15.56 9.96
C ASP A 246 -11.63 -14.50 11.08
N PRO A 247 -11.38 -14.86 12.35
CA PRO A 247 -11.50 -13.93 13.48
C PRO A 247 -10.43 -12.84 13.46
N ALA A 248 -9.27 -13.08 12.84
CA ALA A 248 -8.23 -12.07 12.74
C ALA A 248 -8.64 -10.96 11.77
N LEU A 249 -9.23 -11.33 10.64
CA LEU A 249 -9.78 -10.37 9.68
C LEU A 249 -10.98 -9.62 10.26
N GLU A 250 -11.86 -10.30 11.01
CA GLU A 250 -12.99 -9.67 11.68
C GLU A 250 -12.53 -8.60 12.68
N ALA A 251 -11.56 -8.93 13.56
CA ALA A 251 -10.97 -7.97 14.49
C ALA A 251 -10.30 -6.79 13.77
N HIS A 252 -9.62 -7.05 12.64
CA HIS A 252 -9.00 -6.00 11.83
C HIS A 252 -10.05 -5.05 11.23
N ALA A 253 -11.16 -5.58 10.73
CA ALA A 253 -12.26 -4.76 10.23
C ALA A 253 -12.89 -3.92 11.37
N PHE A 254 -13.12 -4.51 12.55
CA PHE A 254 -13.64 -3.78 13.71
C PHE A 254 -12.73 -2.64 14.19
N CYS A 255 -11.42 -2.84 14.19
CA CYS A 255 -10.46 -1.77 14.46
C CYS A 255 -10.63 -0.57 13.51
N ASN A 256 -10.82 -0.83 12.21
CA ASN A 256 -11.03 0.21 11.22
C ASN A 256 -12.39 0.90 11.35
N VAL A 257 -13.45 0.15 11.69
CA VAL A 257 -14.77 0.73 12.06
C VAL A 257 -14.64 1.63 13.28
N SER A 258 -13.86 1.23 14.28
CA SER A 258 -13.61 2.05 15.48
C SER A 258 -12.94 3.38 15.13
N PHE A 259 -11.91 3.37 14.27
CA PHE A 259 -11.27 4.59 13.79
C PHE A 259 -12.24 5.49 13.02
N LEU A 260 -13.03 4.93 12.10
CA LEU A 260 -14.03 5.68 11.35
C LEU A 260 -15.08 6.32 12.26
N ALA A 261 -15.59 5.57 13.24
CA ALA A 261 -16.56 6.09 14.21
C ALA A 261 -15.96 7.22 15.07
N ARG A 262 -14.70 7.11 15.48
CA ARG A 262 -14.00 8.18 16.20
C ARG A 262 -13.89 9.43 15.34
N ASP A 263 -13.43 9.28 14.10
CA ASP A 263 -13.11 10.41 13.21
C ASP A 263 -14.37 11.09 12.65
N THR A 264 -15.52 10.40 12.69
CA THR A 264 -16.85 10.95 12.37
C THR A 264 -17.64 11.45 13.59
N GLY A 265 -17.01 11.55 14.78
CA GLY A 265 -17.63 12.14 15.97
C GLY A 265 -18.63 11.23 16.69
N ARG A 266 -18.52 9.91 16.53
CA ARG A 266 -19.38 8.88 17.14
C ARG A 266 -18.61 8.06 18.19
N PRO A 267 -18.17 8.66 19.31
CA PRO A 267 -17.24 8.03 20.26
C PRO A 267 -17.78 6.77 20.93
N ARG A 268 -19.10 6.69 21.19
CA ARG A 268 -19.71 5.49 21.78
C ARG A 268 -19.61 4.29 20.85
N GLU A 269 -19.73 4.52 19.55
CA GLU A 269 -19.62 3.45 18.56
C GLU A 269 -18.19 3.05 18.32
N ALA A 270 -17.25 4.00 18.40
CA ALA A 270 -15.82 3.70 18.37
C ALA A 270 -15.43 2.74 19.50
N VAL A 271 -15.92 2.96 20.72
CA VAL A 271 -15.69 2.06 21.86
C VAL A 271 -16.33 0.70 21.63
N ARG A 272 -17.61 0.65 21.25
CA ARG A 272 -18.29 -0.63 20.98
C ARG A 272 -17.59 -1.45 19.89
N ALA A 273 -17.11 -0.81 18.84
CA ALA A 273 -16.37 -1.48 17.78
C ALA A 273 -14.97 -1.96 18.25
N ALA A 274 -14.35 -1.27 19.21
CA ALA A 274 -13.07 -1.70 19.78
C ALA A 274 -13.19 -2.85 20.80
N GLU A 275 -14.37 -3.04 21.39
CA GLU A 275 -14.69 -4.10 22.36
C GLU A 275 -15.24 -5.39 21.71
N ALA A 276 -15.62 -5.33 20.43
CA ALA A 276 -16.18 -6.45 19.66
C ALA A 276 -15.11 -7.52 19.34
#